data_AF-A0A7X9IHQ7-F1
#
_entry.id   AF-A0A7X9IHQ7-F1
#
_cell.length_a   1.000
_cell.length_b   1.000
_cell.length_c   1.000
_cell.angle_alpha   90.00
_cell.angle_beta   90.00
_cell.angle_gamma   90.00
#
_symmetry.space_group_name_H-M   'P 1'
#
loop_
_entity.id
_entity.type
_entity.pdbx_description
1 polymer ?
#
loop_
_entity_poly.entity_id
_entity_poly.type
_entity_poly.pdbx_seq_one_letter_code
_entity_poly.pdbx_strand_id
1 'polypeptide(L)' 'LENPSFKARRWVVEACHSWFNRFRKLTIRYEKLGATHLALIHLAAAIIALRKIKSKIIYGQVLSFLIQAF' A
#
# COMPACT_ATOMS: atom_id res chain seq x y z
N LEU A 1 2.53 12.75 28.62
CA LEU A 1 1.16 12.18 28.67
C LEU A 1 1.18 10.85 27.93
N GLU A 2 1.58 9.77 28.59
CA GLU A 2 1.60 8.43 28.02
C GLU A 2 0.20 7.82 28.21
N ASN A 3 -0.49 7.56 27.11
CA ASN A 3 -1.86 7.04 27.14
C ASN A 3 -1.80 5.50 27.15
N PRO A 4 -2.16 4.82 28.26
CA PRO A 4 -1.97 3.37 28.41
C PRO A 4 -2.84 2.51 27.48
N SER A 5 -3.79 3.11 26.76
CA SER A 5 -4.62 2.45 25.76
C SER A 5 -3.96 2.32 24.37
N PHE A 6 -2.82 2.97 24.15
CA PHE A 6 -2.17 3.02 22.84
C PHE A 6 -1.33 1.76 22.59
N LYS A 7 -1.91 0.75 21.94
CA LYS A 7 -1.11 -0.36 21.37
C LYS A 7 -0.32 0.14 20.16
N ALA A 8 1.01 0.16 20.27
CA ALA A 8 1.90 0.50 19.16
C ALA A 8 1.72 -0.52 18.01
N ARG A 9 1.01 -0.13 16.94
CA ARG A 9 0.82 -0.94 15.74
C ARG A 9 2.06 -0.88 14.83
N ARG A 10 3.20 -1.32 15.36
CA ARG A 10 4.50 -1.35 14.66
C ARG A 10 4.43 -2.18 13.36
N TRP A 11 3.61 -3.24 13.38
CA TRP A 11 3.36 -4.11 12.23
C TRP A 11 2.84 -3.37 10.98
N VAL A 12 2.14 -2.23 11.14
CA VAL A 12 1.62 -1.45 10.01
C VAL A 12 2.77 -0.79 9.24
N VAL A 13 3.74 -0.22 9.98
CA VAL A 13 4.92 0.41 9.40
C VAL A 13 5.80 -0.62 8.71
N GLU A 14 6.00 -1.77 9.36
CA GLU A 14 6.76 -2.89 8.81
C GLU A 14 6.10 -3.47 7.55
N ALA A 15 4.77 -3.59 7.53
CA ALA A 15 4.01 -4.02 6.36
C ALA A 15 4.16 -3.02 5.20
N CYS A 16 4.03 -1.71 5.46
CA CYS A 16 4.29 -0.68 4.45
C CYS A 16 5.73 -0.75 3.92
N HIS A 17 6.71 -0.92 4.81
CA HIS A 17 8.11 -1.05 4.41
C HIS A 17 8.34 -2.30 3.55
N SER A 18 7.69 -3.42 3.87
CA SER A 18 7.70 -4.64 3.06
C SER A 18 7.07 -4.42 1.67
N TRP A 19 6.00 -3.63 1.57
CA TRP A 19 5.39 -3.29 0.28
C TRP A 19 6.32 -2.42 -0.57
N PHE A 20 7.01 -1.46 0.03
CA PHE A 20 7.99 -0.63 -0.66
C PHE A 20 9.24 -1.42 -1.07
N ASN A 21 9.66 -2.42 -0.29
CA ASN A 21 10.81 -3.27 -0.64
C ASN A 21 10.61 -4.10 -1.92
N ARG A 22 9.36 -4.29 -2.37
CA ARG A 22 9.07 -4.89 -3.70
C ARG A 22 9.41 -3.95 -4.86
N PHE A 23 9.48 -2.63 -4.63
CA PHE A 23 9.89 -1.66 -5.63
C PHE A 23 11.40 -1.47 -5.59
N ARG A 24 12.14 -2.27 -6.39
CA ARG A 24 13.62 -2.24 -6.45
C ARG A 24 14.23 -0.85 -6.72
N LYS A 25 13.50 0.03 -7.43
CA LYS A 25 13.92 1.41 -7.71
C LYS A 25 13.82 2.34 -6.49
N LEU A 26 13.01 1.98 -5.50
CA LEU A 26 12.84 2.71 -4.23
C LEU A 26 13.84 2.24 -3.16
N THR A 27 14.19 0.94 -3.18
CA THR A 27 15.09 0.32 -2.18
C THR A 27 16.49 0.90 -2.21
N ILE A 28 16.96 1.28 -3.39
CA ILE A 28 18.28 1.87 -3.57
C ILE A 28 18.08 3.37 -3.75
N ARG A 29 18.59 4.18 -2.81
CA ARG A 29 18.52 5.65 -2.86
C ARG A 29 19.42 6.19 -3.97
N TYR A 30 18.99 6.05 -5.22
CA TYR A 30 19.71 6.61 -6.37
C TYR A 30 19.50 8.12 -6.52
N GLU A 31 18.38 8.65 -6.02
CA GLU A 31 18.04 10.07 -6.09
C GLU A 31 18.82 10.87 -5.05
N LYS A 32 19.72 11.78 -5.50
CA LYS A 32 20.41 12.75 -4.62
C LYS A 32 19.48 13.81 -4.04
N LEU A 33 18.30 14.02 -4.64
CA LEU A 33 17.31 15.01 -4.22
C LEU A 33 16.18 14.35 -3.41
N GLY A 34 15.92 14.85 -2.20
CA GLY A 34 14.87 14.29 -1.33
C GLY A 34 13.45 14.42 -1.89
N ALA A 35 13.19 15.44 -2.72
CA ALA A 35 11.88 15.72 -3.29
C ALA A 35 11.43 14.66 -4.31
N THR A 36 12.34 14.20 -5.17
CA THR A 36 12.06 13.15 -6.17
C THR A 36 11.84 11.80 -5.49
N HIS A 37 12.61 11.49 -4.45
CA HIS A 37 12.39 10.30 -3.62
C HIS A 37 10.99 10.30 -2.95
N LEU A 38 10.56 11.45 -2.43
CA LEU A 38 9.21 11.61 -1.85
C LEU A 38 8.12 11.42 -2.91
N ALA A 39 8.26 12.01 -4.10
CA ALA A 39 7.32 11.82 -5.20
C ALA A 39 7.22 10.34 -5.63
N LEU A 40 8.34 9.62 -5.69
CA LEU A 40 8.36 8.19 -6.02
C LEU A 40 7.67 7.34 -4.94
N ILE A 41 7.80 7.68 -3.66
CA ILE A 41 7.07 7.00 -2.56
C ILE A 41 5.56 7.20 -2.74
N HIS A 42 5.11 8.43 -3.00
CA HIS A 42 3.69 8.70 -3.23
C HIS A 42 3.15 7.96 -4.47
N LEU A 43 3.92 7.92 -5.55
CA LEU A 43 3.57 7.16 -6.74
C LEU A 43 3.45 5.66 -6.44
N ALA A 44 4.41 5.08 -5.71
CA ALA A 44 4.37 3.68 -5.30
C ALA A 44 3.16 3.36 -4.41
N ALA A 45 2.83 4.25 -3.46
CA ALA A 45 1.65 4.12 -2.62
C ALA A 45 0.34 4.17 -3.44
N ALA A 46 0.24 5.07 -4.41
CA ALA A 46 -0.90 5.16 -5.32
C ALA A 46 -1.07 3.88 -6.15
N ILE A 47 0.02 3.32 -6.69
CA ILE A 47 -0.01 2.06 -7.46
C ILE A 47 -0.46 0.88 -6.58
N ILE A 48 0.03 0.78 -5.34
CA ILE A 48 -0.43 -0.26 -4.40
C ILE A 48 -1.93 -0.12 -4.13
N ALA A 49 -2.41 1.09 -3.86
CA ALA A 49 -3.83 1.37 -3.63
C ALA A 49 -4.69 0.98 -4.83
N LEU A 50 -4.29 1.39 -6.05
CA LEU A 50 -4.99 1.05 -7.29
C LEU A 50 -5.05 -0.47 -7.52
N ARG A 51 -3.96 -1.21 -7.27
CA ARG A 51 -3.94 -2.67 -7.40
C ARG A 51 -4.89 -3.34 -6.40
N LYS A 52 -4.96 -2.84 -5.16
CA LYS A 52 -5.88 -3.35 -4.13
C LYS A 52 -7.35 -3.06 -4.46
N ILE A 53 -7.63 -1.87 -4.99
CA ILE A 53 -8.97 -1.48 -5.43
C ILE A 53 -9.39 -2.33 -6.62
N LYS A 54 -8.55 -2.46 -7.66
CA LYS A 54 -8.84 -3.29 -8.83
C LYS A 54 -9.17 -4.73 -8.44
N SER A 55 -8.39 -5.31 -7.53
CA SER A 55 -8.64 -6.65 -7.00
C SER A 55 -9.99 -6.73 -6.27
N LYS A 56 -10.29 -5.79 -5.36
CA LYS A 56 -11.59 -5.74 -4.67
C LYS A 56 -12.78 -5.53 -5.60
N ILE A 57 -12.65 -4.67 -6.61
CA ILE A 57 -13.72 -4.41 -7.59
C ILE A 57 -13.96 -5.66 -8.44
N ILE A 58 -12.91 -6.32 -8.94
CA ILE A 58 -13.06 -7.54 -9.74
C ILE A 58 -13.71 -8.65 -8.91
N TYR A 59 -13.20 -8.93 -7.71
CA TYR A 59 -13.79 -9.95 -6.85
C TYR A 59 -15.22 -9.59 -6.41
N GLY A 60 -15.50 -8.33 -6.10
CA GLY A 60 -16.84 -7.86 -5.74
C GLY A 60 -17.83 -7.91 -6.90
N GLN A 61 -17.42 -7.51 -8.11
CA GLN A 61 -18.25 -7.63 -9.30
C GLN A 61 -18.52 -9.08 -9.67
N VAL A 62 -17.50 -9.94 -9.66
CA VAL A 62 -17.66 -11.37 -9.96
C VAL A 62 -18.57 -12.03 -8.92
N LEU A 63 -18.37 -11.73 -7.63
CA LEU A 63 -19.21 -12.27 -6.56
C LEU A 63 -20.67 -11.78 -6.65
N SER A 64 -20.89 -10.50 -6.93
CA SER A 64 -22.23 -9.94 -7.14
C SER A 64 -22.93 -10.56 -8.36
N PHE A 65 -22.19 -10.82 -9.43
CA PHE A 65 -22.72 -11.44 -10.64
C PHE A 65 -23.09 -12.91 -10.41
N LEU A 66 -22.27 -13.64 -9.64
CA LEU A 66 -22.59 -15.01 -9.23
C LEU A 66 -23.82 -15.07 -8.32
N ILE A 67 -23.96 -14.15 -7.36
CA ILE A 67 -25.13 -14.13 -6.45
C ILE A 67 -26.45 -13.82 -7.18
N GLN A 68 -26.42 -13.03 -8.26
CA GLN A 68 -27.61 -12.71 -9.06
C GLN A 68 -27.93 -13.78 -10.12
N ALA A 69 -26.98 -14.66 -10.42
CA ALA A 69 -27.14 -15.74 -11.41
C ALA A 69 -27.60 -17.08 -10.79
N PHE A 70 -27.77 -17.14 -9.46
CA PHE A 70 -28.38 -18.24 -8.71
C PHE A 70 -29.66 -17.74 -8.03
#